data_AF-A0A7X3ZYH0-F1
#
_entry.id   AF-A0A7X3ZYH0-F1
#
_cell.length_a   1.000
_cell.length_b   1.000
_cell.length_c   1.000
_cell.angle_alpha   90.00
_cell.angle_beta   90.00
_cell.angle_gamma   90.00
#
_symmetry.space_group_name_H-M   'P 1'
#
loop_
_entity.id
_entity.type
_entity.pdbx_description
1 polymer ?
#
loop_
_entity_poly.entity_id
_entity_poly.type
_entity_poly.pdbx_seq_one_letter_code
_entity_poly.pdbx_strand_id
1 'polypeptide(L)' 'EKSMLTSMVVKEAVDRSYETTLREGILFERRMFHALFASRDQAEGMAAFLEKRQPRFRDK' A
#
# COMPACT_ATOMS: atom_id res chain seq x y z
N GLU A 1 -14.42 -2.24 1.02
CA GLU A 1 -13.66 -1.16 1.70
C GLU A 1 -12.24 -1.09 1.17
N LYS A 2 -11.48 -0.04 1.51
CA LYS A 2 -10.04 0.10 1.22
C LYS A 2 -9.32 0.24 2.57
N SER A 3 -8.12 -0.33 2.71
CA SER A 3 -7.27 -0.10 3.89
C SER A 3 -6.88 1.37 3.97
N MET A 4 -7.08 2.00 5.14
CA MET A 4 -6.69 3.39 5.36
C MET A 4 -5.17 3.53 5.34
N LEU A 5 -4.46 2.57 5.93
CA LEU A 5 -2.99 2.52 5.94
C LEU A 5 -2.43 2.49 4.52
N THR A 6 -2.95 1.59 3.68
CA THR A 6 -2.53 1.51 2.27
C THR A 6 -2.84 2.80 1.50
N SER A 7 -4.02 3.39 1.74
CA SER A 7 -4.43 4.62 1.05
C SER A 7 -3.55 5.83 1.39
N MET A 8 -3.13 5.94 2.65
CA MET A 8 -2.19 6.99 3.09
C MET A 8 -0.82 6.83 2.43
N VAL A 9 -0.28 5.62 2.42
CA VAL A 9 1.02 5.31 1.81
C VAL A 9 1.03 5.61 0.30
N VAL A 10 -0.04 5.25 -0.41
CA VAL A 10 -0.17 5.54 -1.84
C VAL A 10 -0.23 7.04 -2.09
N LYS A 11 -0.98 7.79 -1.27
CA LYS A 11 -1.03 9.24 -1.39
C LYS A 11 0.35 9.87 -1.18
N GLU A 12 1.06 9.44 -0.13
CA GLU A 12 2.41 9.94 0.16
C GLU A 12 3.40 9.64 -0.97
N ALA A 13 3.33 8.45 -1.58
CA ALA A 13 4.15 8.10 -2.72
C ALA A 13 3.90 9.02 -3.93
N VAL A 14 2.62 9.32 -4.22
CA VAL A 14 2.25 10.25 -5.29
C VAL A 14 2.74 11.66 -4.99
N ASP A 15 2.49 12.19 -3.79
CA ASP A 15 2.93 13.53 -3.40
C ASP A 15 4.47 13.65 -3.50
N ARG A 16 5.20 12.63 -3.04
CA ARG A 16 6.66 12.60 -3.09
C ARG A 16 7.24 12.45 -4.50
N SER A 17 6.48 11.88 -5.44
CA SER A 17 6.90 11.82 -6.85
C SER A 17 6.96 13.20 -7.51
N TYR A 18 6.17 14.17 -7.05
CA TYR A 18 6.19 15.55 -7.55
C TYR A 18 7.37 16.37 -7.02
N GLU A 19 7.93 15.98 -5.87
CA GLU A 19 9.04 16.68 -5.21
C GLU A 19 10.41 16.06 -5.50
N THR A 20 10.46 14.95 -6.23
CA THR A 20 11.70 14.18 -6.45
C THR A 20 11.92 13.82 -7.93
N THR A 21 13.10 13.30 -8.24
CA THR A 21 13.39 12.79 -9.59
C THR A 21 12.73 11.43 -9.80
N LEU A 22 12.45 11.06 -11.07
CA LEU A 22 11.84 9.78 -11.43
C LEU A 22 12.53 8.57 -10.76
N ARG A 23 13.86 8.57 -10.72
CA ARG A 23 14.63 7.49 -10.11
C ARG A 23 14.38 7.38 -8.60
N GLU A 24 14.37 8.51 -7.90
CA GLU A 24 14.13 8.54 -6.45
C GLU A 24 12.68 8.22 -6.10
N GLY A 25 11.72 8.70 -6.91
CA GLY A 25 10.30 8.35 -6.78
C GLY A 25 10.08 6.84 -6.88
N ILE A 26 10.63 6.19 -7.91
CA ILE A 26 10.53 4.72 -8.07
C ILE A 26 11.19 3.98 -6.90
N LEU A 27 12.35 4.45 -6.40
CA LEU A 27 13.00 3.85 -5.24
C LEU A 27 12.17 4.00 -3.96
N PHE A 28 11.49 5.14 -3.78
CA PHE A 28 10.57 5.37 -2.68
C PHE A 28 9.35 4.45 -2.76
N GLU A 29 8.68 4.41 -3.91
CA GLU A 29 7.54 3.51 -4.17
C GLU A 29 7.89 2.05 -3.88
N ARG A 30 9.04 1.57 -4.36
CA ARG A 30 9.47 0.19 -4.12
C ARG A 30 9.68 -0.12 -2.64
N ARG A 31 10.24 0.81 -1.87
CA ARG A 31 10.44 0.65 -0.42
C ARG A 31 9.10 0.62 0.31
N MET A 32 8.21 1.56 0.00
CA MET A 32 6.88 1.62 0.61
C MET A 32 6.05 0.38 0.27
N PHE A 33 6.12 -0.10 -0.98
CA PHE A 33 5.47 -1.34 -1.39
C PHE A 33 5.95 -2.54 -0.57
N HIS A 34 7.26 -2.71 -0.39
CA HIS A 34 7.80 -3.78 0.45
C HIS A 34 7.38 -3.64 1.93
N ALA A 35 7.32 -2.41 2.47
CA ALA A 35 6.87 -2.19 3.84
C ALA A 35 5.41 -2.63 4.06
N LEU A 36 4.54 -2.46 3.06
CA LEU A 36 3.14 -2.89 3.13
C LEU A 36 2.97 -4.41 3.25
N PHE A 37 3.93 -5.24 2.80
CA PHE A 37 3.87 -6.70 3.00
C PHE A 37 3.98 -7.11 4.47
N ALA A 38 4.49 -6.24 5.35
CA ALA A 38 4.49 -6.49 6.79
C ALA A 38 3.13 -6.18 7.45
N SER A 39 2.22 -5.49 6.76
CA SER A 39 0.88 -5.16 7.28
C SER A 39 -0.05 -6.36 7.23
N ARG A 40 -0.97 -6.44 8.19
CA ARG A 40 -2.01 -7.49 8.20
C ARG A 40 -3.05 -7.25 7.11
N ASP A 41 -3.26 -5.99 6.76
CA ASP A 41 -4.15 -5.58 5.68
C ASP A 41 -3.71 -6.10 4.31
N GLN A 42 -2.40 -6.21 4.06
CA GLN A 42 -1.90 -6.80 2.81
C GLN A 42 -2.25 -8.29 2.73
N ALA A 43 -2.05 -9.04 3.82
CA ALA A 43 -2.37 -10.46 3.87
C ALA A 43 -3.89 -10.72 3.75
N GLU A 44 -4.70 -9.95 4.47
CA GLU A 44 -6.16 -10.03 4.42
C GLU A 44 -6.71 -9.60 3.05
N GLY A 45 -6.16 -8.55 2.46
CA GLY A 45 -6.51 -8.11 1.10
C GLY A 45 -6.26 -9.23 0.08
N MET A 46 -5.13 -9.94 0.20
CA MET A 46 -4.85 -11.05 -0.70
C MET A 46 -5.69 -12.29 -0.46
N ALA A 47 -5.90 -12.66 0.81
CA ALA A 47 -6.78 -13.78 1.15
C ALA A 47 -8.21 -13.52 0.66
N ALA A 48 -8.75 -12.33 0.90
CA ALA A 48 -10.09 -11.96 0.47
C ALA A 48 -10.23 -11.94 -1.06
N PHE A 49 -9.19 -11.53 -1.79
CA PHE A 49 -9.16 -11.59 -3.25
C PHE A 49 -9.21 -13.03 -3.77
N LEU A 50 -8.42 -13.93 -3.20
CA LEU A 50 -8.43 -15.35 -3.55
C LEU A 50 -9.77 -16.02 -3.22
N GLU A 51 -10.34 -15.68 -2.06
CA GLU A 51 -11.62 -16.21 -1.58
C GLU A 51 -12.85 -15.51 -2.20
N LYS A 52 -12.65 -14.51 -3.06
CA LYS A 52 -13.70 -13.69 -3.69
C LYS A 52 -14.71 -13.09 -2.70
N ARG A 53 -14.26 -12.77 -1.49
CA ARG A 53 -15.06 -12.13 -0.44
C ARG A 53 -14.65 -10.68 -0.25
N GLN A 54 -15.47 -9.91 0.47
CA GLN A 54 -15.06 -8.57 0.86
C GLN A 54 -13.94 -8.63 1.90
N PRO A 55 -12.83 -7.89 1.70
CA PRO A 55 -11.74 -7.80 2.67
C PRO A 55 -12.19 -7.04 3.92
N ARG A 56 -11.74 -7.50 5.08
CA ARG A 56 -11.97 -6.83 6.37
C ARG A 56 -10.68 -6.21 6.88
N PHE A 57 -10.39 -5.02 6.39
CA PHE A 57 -9.21 -4.26 6.83
C PHE A 57 -9.35 -3.87 8.30
N ARG A 58 -8.24 -3.96 9.04
CA ARG A 58 -8.18 -3.60 10.46
C ARG A 58 -7.21 -2.44 10.72
N ASP A 59 -6.65 -1.85 9.65
CA ASP A 59 -5.68 -0.75 9.69
C ASP A 59 -4.47 -1.09 10.59
N LYS A 60 -3.97 -2.33 10.47
CA LYS A 60 -2.86 -2.89 11.26
C LYS A 60 -1.84 -3.62 10.40
#